data_AF-A0A2J8QLB0-F1
#
_entry.id   AF-A0A2J8QLB0-F1
#
_cell.length_a   1.000
_cell.length_b   1.000
_cell.length_c   1.000
_cell.angle_alpha   90.00
_cell.angle_beta   90.00
_cell.angle_gamma   90.00
#
_symmetry.space_group_name_H-M   'P 1'
#
loop_
_entity.id
_entity.type
_entity.pdbx_description
1 polymer ?
#
loop_
_entity_poly.entity_id
_entity_poly.type
_entity_poly.pdbx_seq_one_letter_code
_entity_poly.pdbx_strand_id
1 'polypeptide(L)'
;GIKDGATMKTFCGTPEYLAPEVLEDNDYGRAVDWWGLGVVMYEMMCGRLPFYNQDHEKLFELILMEEIRFPRTLGPEAKSLLSGLLKKDPKQRLGGGSEDAKEIMQHRFFAGIVWQHVYEKKLSPPFKPQVTSETDTRYFDEEFTAQMITITPPDQVLGDCPTGSLPLR
;
A
#
# COMPACT_ATOMS: atom_id res chain seq x y z
N GLY A 1 2.90 -10.30 -0.55
CA GLY A 1 2.23 -10.38 0.76
C GLY A 1 2.97 -11.35 1.65
N ILE A 2 2.97 -11.06 2.95
CA ILE A 2 3.57 -11.88 4.00
C ILE A 2 2.73 -13.15 4.18
N LYS A 3 3.37 -14.33 4.31
CA LYS A 3 2.67 -15.60 4.53
C LYS A 3 2.17 -15.70 5.96
N ASP A 4 1.13 -16.50 6.18
CA ASP A 4 0.58 -16.73 7.52
C ASP A 4 1.67 -17.27 8.48
N GLY A 5 1.78 -16.65 9.66
CA GLY A 5 2.81 -16.94 10.67
C GLY A 5 4.23 -16.41 10.39
N ALA A 6 4.49 -15.74 9.25
CA ALA A 6 5.78 -15.10 8.99
C ALA A 6 5.80 -13.67 9.54
N THR A 7 6.93 -13.27 10.13
CA THR A 7 7.17 -11.88 10.58
C THR A 7 8.28 -11.25 9.75
N MET A 8 8.22 -9.93 9.58
CA MET A 8 9.26 -9.13 8.94
C MET A 8 9.76 -8.04 9.88
N LYS A 9 10.98 -7.57 9.63
CA LYS A 9 11.69 -6.53 10.41
C LYS A 9 12.22 -5.37 9.56
N THR A 10 11.97 -5.39 8.25
CA THR A 10 12.54 -4.36 7.37
C THR A 10 11.71 -3.08 7.48
N PHE A 11 12.35 -1.98 7.84
CA PHE A 11 11.75 -0.65 7.79
C PHE A 11 11.81 -0.14 6.34
N CYS A 12 10.74 -0.32 5.58
CA CYS A 12 10.62 0.18 4.21
C CYS A 12 9.19 0.62 3.90
N GLY A 13 9.05 1.66 3.07
CA GLY A 13 7.75 2.19 2.64
C GLY A 13 7.77 3.71 2.50
N THR A 14 6.67 4.25 1.97
CA THR A 14 6.39 5.69 1.98
C THR A 14 5.86 6.04 3.38
N PRO A 15 6.47 7.00 4.13
CA PRO A 15 6.22 7.23 5.55
C PRO A 15 4.73 7.32 5.94
N GLU A 16 3.93 7.94 5.08
CA GLU A 16 2.50 8.20 5.27
C GLU A 16 1.62 6.94 5.24
N TYR A 17 2.17 5.82 4.74
CA TYR A 17 1.48 4.53 4.59
C TYR A 17 1.95 3.48 5.59
N LEU A 18 2.94 3.81 6.43
CA LEU A 18 3.47 2.86 7.41
C LEU A 18 2.44 2.56 8.50
N ALA A 19 2.30 1.27 8.83
CA ALA A 19 1.43 0.82 9.91
C ALA A 19 2.08 1.10 11.28
N PRO A 20 1.29 1.33 12.35
CA PRO A 20 1.81 1.62 13.70
C PRO A 20 2.84 0.59 14.18
N GLU A 21 2.58 -0.70 13.99
CA GLU A 21 3.47 -1.77 14.42
C GLU A 21 4.81 -1.82 13.67
N VAL A 22 4.89 -1.22 12.47
CA VAL A 22 6.16 -1.08 11.72
C VAL A 22 7.00 0.05 12.32
N LEU A 23 6.35 1.11 12.84
CA LEU A 23 7.01 2.24 13.50
C LEU A 23 7.50 1.88 14.90
N GLU A 24 6.82 0.97 15.59
CA GLU A 24 7.21 0.47 16.91
C GLU A 24 8.38 -0.53 16.87
N ASP A 25 8.96 -0.80 15.68
CA ASP A 25 10.07 -1.72 15.44
C ASP A 25 9.82 -3.15 15.97
N ASN A 26 8.53 -3.52 16.03
CA ASN A 26 8.08 -4.85 16.40
C ASN A 26 8.06 -5.78 15.18
N ASP A 27 8.19 -7.08 15.43
CA ASP A 27 7.91 -8.10 14.41
C ASP A 27 6.49 -7.92 13.88
N TYR A 28 6.34 -7.59 12.59
CA TYR A 28 5.04 -7.36 11.96
C TYR A 28 4.68 -8.47 10.98
N GLY A 29 3.37 -8.77 10.91
CA GLY A 29 2.81 -9.79 10.01
C GLY A 29 2.03 -9.17 8.85
N ARG A 30 1.24 -9.99 8.15
CA ARG A 30 0.43 -9.57 6.98
C ARG A 30 -0.57 -8.44 7.22
N ALA A 31 -0.92 -8.16 8.48
CA ALA A 31 -1.91 -7.12 8.83
C ALA A 31 -1.48 -5.70 8.42
N VAL A 32 -0.20 -5.46 8.14
CA VAL A 32 0.32 -4.19 7.60
C VAL A 32 -0.27 -3.88 6.22
N ASP A 33 -0.53 -4.92 5.40
CA ASP A 33 -1.14 -4.75 4.07
C ASP A 33 -2.56 -4.18 4.20
N TRP A 34 -3.29 -4.56 5.25
CA TRP A 34 -4.65 -4.07 5.53
C TRP A 34 -4.69 -2.64 6.07
N TRP A 35 -3.65 -2.22 6.80
CA TRP A 35 -3.47 -0.81 7.14
C TRP A 35 -3.27 0.03 5.87
N GLY A 36 -2.37 -0.40 4.99
CA GLY A 36 -2.11 0.27 3.71
C GLY A 36 -3.37 0.38 2.85
N LEU A 37 -4.18 -0.68 2.77
CA LEU A 37 -5.49 -0.63 2.13
C LEU A 37 -6.40 0.44 2.75
N GLY A 38 -6.44 0.53 4.08
CA GLY A 38 -7.18 1.56 4.79
C GLY A 38 -6.74 2.97 4.43
N VAL A 39 -5.42 3.23 4.35
CA VAL A 39 -4.86 4.54 3.99
C VAL A 39 -5.28 4.94 2.56
N VAL A 40 -5.06 4.06 1.58
CA VAL A 40 -5.39 4.31 0.17
C VAL A 40 -6.90 4.51 -0.01
N MET A 41 -7.73 3.70 0.67
CA MET A 41 -9.19 3.85 0.63
C MET A 41 -9.66 5.16 1.27
N TYR A 42 -9.02 5.58 2.37
CA TYR A 42 -9.31 6.87 2.99
C TYR A 42 -9.00 8.01 2.03
N GLU A 43 -7.84 7.98 1.37
CA GLU A 43 -7.45 8.98 0.37
C GLU A 43 -8.44 9.06 -0.80
N MET A 44 -8.83 7.91 -1.37
CA MET A 44 -9.80 7.86 -2.47
C MET A 44 -11.16 8.47 -2.09
N MET A 45 -11.61 8.28 -0.85
CA MET A 45 -12.93 8.74 -0.40
C MET A 45 -12.94 10.14 0.24
N CYS A 46 -11.83 10.55 0.85
CA CYS A 46 -11.72 11.81 1.59
C CYS A 46 -10.87 12.86 0.87
N GLY A 47 -10.11 12.48 -0.16
CA GLY A 47 -9.24 13.37 -0.94
C GLY A 47 -7.99 13.86 -0.21
N ARG A 48 -7.60 13.20 0.88
CA ARG A 48 -6.41 13.53 1.69
C ARG A 48 -5.97 12.31 2.50
N LEU A 49 -4.73 12.33 2.98
CA LEU A 49 -4.23 11.31 3.90
C LEU A 49 -4.96 11.33 5.26
N PRO A 50 -5.09 10.17 5.94
CA PRO A 50 -5.66 10.10 7.28
C PRO A 50 -4.75 10.75 8.34
N PHE A 51 -3.43 10.65 8.15
CA PHE A 51 -2.41 11.29 8.99
C PHE A 51 -1.39 11.97 8.06
N TYR A 52 -1.03 13.21 8.37
CA TYR A 52 -0.05 13.94 7.55
C TYR A 52 0.66 14.99 8.39
N ASN A 53 1.98 15.05 8.24
CA ASN A 53 2.80 16.16 8.69
C ASN A 53 4.05 16.21 7.81
N GLN A 54 4.60 17.41 7.59
CA GLN A 54 5.88 17.58 6.88
C GLN A 54 7.07 17.06 7.71
N ASP A 55 6.93 17.11 9.03
CA ASP A 55 7.89 16.57 9.98
C ASP A 55 7.57 15.09 10.26
N HIS A 56 8.50 14.20 9.90
CA HIS A 56 8.31 12.76 10.05
C HIS A 56 8.13 12.33 11.50
N GLU A 57 8.77 13.00 12.47
CA GLU A 57 8.60 12.65 13.89
C GLU A 57 7.15 12.90 14.32
N LYS A 58 6.57 14.04 13.88
CA LYS A 58 5.16 14.37 14.12
C LYS A 58 4.21 13.46 13.36
N LEU A 59 4.55 13.10 12.11
CA LEU A 59 3.77 12.14 11.34
C LEU A 59 3.67 10.80 12.07
N PHE A 60 4.80 10.30 12.59
CA PHE A 60 4.84 9.04 13.34
C PHE A 60 4.03 9.14 14.64
N GLU A 61 4.13 10.26 15.37
CA GLU A 61 3.29 10.50 16.55
C GLU A 61 1.80 10.45 16.19
N LEU A 62 1.37 11.07 15.08
CA LEU A 62 -0.01 11.01 14.61
C LEU A 62 -0.44 9.57 14.28
N ILE A 63 0.39 8.82 13.54
CA ILE A 63 0.10 7.42 13.18
C ILE A 63 -0.03 6.54 14.44
N LEU A 64 0.79 6.78 15.47
CA LEU A 64 0.79 6.01 16.71
C LEU A 64 -0.31 6.43 17.69
N MET A 65 -0.66 7.71 17.77
CA MET A 65 -1.46 8.22 18.89
C MET A 65 -2.81 8.85 18.47
N GLU A 66 -2.87 9.54 17.33
CA GLU A 66 -4.07 10.29 16.95
C GLU A 66 -5.21 9.37 16.50
N GLU A 67 -6.43 9.67 16.95
CA GLU A 67 -7.63 9.00 16.45
C GLU A 67 -8.00 9.51 15.05
N ILE A 68 -8.42 8.58 14.19
CA ILE A 68 -8.80 8.94 12.83
C ILE A 68 -10.08 9.78 12.80
N ARG A 69 -10.05 10.84 11.98
CA ARG A 69 -11.18 11.76 11.80
C ARG A 69 -11.83 11.56 10.45
N PHE A 70 -13.16 11.55 10.42
CA PHE A 70 -13.93 11.39 9.18
C PHE A 70 -14.72 12.65 8.84
N PRO A 71 -14.82 13.04 7.55
CA PRO A 71 -15.72 14.09 7.14
C PRO A 71 -17.18 13.66 7.35
N ARG A 72 -18.06 14.64 7.61
CA ARG A 72 -19.49 14.38 7.87
C ARG A 72 -20.20 13.74 6.66
N THR A 73 -19.71 14.03 5.45
CA THR A 73 -20.23 13.51 4.18
C THR A 73 -19.94 12.04 3.94
N LEU A 74 -19.00 11.43 4.68
CA LEU A 74 -18.64 10.02 4.48
C LEU A 74 -19.75 9.11 5.04
N GLY A 75 -20.20 8.18 4.20
CA GLY A 75 -21.27 7.23 4.52
C GLY A 75 -20.93 6.30 5.70
N PRO A 76 -21.93 5.75 6.39
CA PRO A 76 -21.71 4.96 7.60
C PRO A 76 -20.95 3.65 7.33
N GLU A 77 -21.20 2.97 6.20
CA GLU A 77 -20.48 1.74 5.84
C GLU A 77 -19.01 2.01 5.50
N ALA A 78 -18.73 3.15 4.85
CA ALA A 78 -17.37 3.59 4.56
C ALA A 78 -16.60 3.91 5.83
N LYS A 79 -17.23 4.66 6.76
CA LYS A 79 -16.67 4.91 8.10
C LYS A 79 -16.38 3.61 8.83
N SER A 80 -17.34 2.68 8.87
CA SER A 80 -17.18 1.37 9.50
C SER A 80 -15.98 0.60 8.95
N LEU A 81 -15.85 0.55 7.62
CA LEU A 81 -14.73 -0.14 6.97
C LEU A 81 -13.39 0.49 7.37
N LEU A 82 -13.26 1.82 7.19
CA LEU A 82 -12.02 2.54 7.49
C LEU A 82 -11.67 2.46 8.98
N SER A 83 -12.64 2.57 9.88
CA SER A 83 -12.43 2.38 11.32
C SER A 83 -11.94 0.99 11.69
N GLY A 84 -12.28 -0.04 10.91
CA GLY A 84 -11.77 -1.40 11.09
C GLY A 84 -10.36 -1.60 10.51
N LEU A 85 -10.11 -1.10 9.30
CA LEU A 85 -8.81 -1.22 8.62
C LEU A 85 -7.72 -0.37 9.29
N LEU A 86 -8.08 0.79 9.86
CA LEU A 86 -7.16 1.74 10.49
C LEU A 86 -7.15 1.62 12.03
N LYS A 87 -7.41 0.41 12.53
CA LYS A 87 -7.12 0.06 13.93
C LYS A 87 -5.61 -0.04 14.13
N LYS A 88 -5.11 0.61 15.17
CA LYS A 88 -3.68 0.62 15.48
C LYS A 88 -3.19 -0.75 15.93
N ASP A 89 -3.93 -1.43 16.80
CA ASP A 89 -3.66 -2.83 17.18
C ASP A 89 -3.95 -3.77 15.99
N PRO A 90 -2.93 -4.45 15.42
CA PRO A 90 -3.13 -5.35 14.29
C PRO A 90 -4.05 -6.54 14.59
N LYS A 91 -4.18 -6.95 15.86
CA LYS A 91 -5.07 -8.06 16.26
C LYS A 91 -6.55 -7.65 16.27
N GLN A 92 -6.83 -6.36 16.38
CA GLN A 92 -8.19 -5.79 16.31
C GLN A 92 -8.51 -5.24 14.91
N ARG A 93 -7.52 -5.23 14.01
CA ARG A 93 -7.65 -4.72 12.66
C ARG A 93 -8.47 -5.68 11.81
N LEU A 94 -9.37 -5.12 11.00
CA LEU A 94 -10.14 -5.89 10.03
C LEU A 94 -9.18 -6.56 9.03
N GLY A 95 -9.30 -7.87 8.88
CA GLY A 95 -8.36 -8.71 8.10
C GLY A 95 -7.12 -9.16 8.90
N GLY A 96 -6.95 -8.71 10.15
CA GLY A 96 -5.85 -9.12 11.02
C GLY A 96 -6.02 -10.53 11.60
N GLY A 97 -7.23 -11.09 11.54
CA GLY A 97 -7.55 -12.44 12.02
C GLY A 97 -7.11 -13.57 11.07
N SER A 98 -7.51 -14.80 11.40
CA SER A 98 -7.21 -16.00 10.59
C SER A 98 -7.87 -15.98 9.22
N GLU A 99 -9.05 -15.36 9.11
CA GLU A 99 -9.83 -15.27 7.86
C GLU A 99 -9.27 -14.26 6.85
N ASP A 100 -8.35 -13.39 7.29
CA ASP A 100 -7.59 -12.47 6.43
C ASP A 100 -8.52 -11.64 5.50
N ALA A 101 -8.24 -11.63 4.20
CA ALA A 101 -9.03 -10.93 3.20
C ALA A 101 -10.53 -11.26 3.24
N LYS A 102 -10.93 -12.48 3.65
CA LYS A 102 -12.34 -12.89 3.66
C LYS A 102 -13.17 -12.03 4.60
N GLU A 103 -12.60 -11.61 5.73
CA GLU A 103 -13.27 -10.74 6.70
C GLU A 103 -13.63 -9.39 6.05
N ILE A 104 -12.69 -8.81 5.30
CA ILE A 104 -12.87 -7.56 4.57
C ILE A 104 -13.89 -7.75 3.44
N MET A 105 -13.80 -8.85 2.71
CA MET A 105 -14.69 -9.17 1.59
C MET A 105 -16.17 -9.32 2.01
N GLN A 106 -16.43 -9.70 3.26
CA GLN A 106 -17.78 -9.84 3.82
C GLN A 106 -18.32 -8.54 4.45
N HIS A 107 -17.49 -7.50 4.55
CA HIS A 107 -17.89 -6.24 5.16
C HIS A 107 -19.03 -5.56 4.35
N ARG A 108 -19.98 -4.93 5.05
CA ARG A 108 -21.19 -4.31 4.43
C ARG A 108 -20.89 -3.23 3.40
N PHE A 109 -19.72 -2.60 3.47
CA PHE A 109 -19.25 -1.67 2.44
C PHE A 109 -19.19 -2.31 1.05
N PHE A 110 -18.86 -3.59 0.97
CA PHE A 110 -18.82 -4.37 -0.28
C PHE A 110 -20.09 -5.21 -0.49
N ALA A 111 -21.19 -4.89 0.18
CA ALA A 111 -22.45 -5.60 -0.02
C ALA A 111 -22.89 -5.55 -1.49
N GLY A 112 -23.23 -6.71 -2.05
CA GLY A 112 -23.61 -6.85 -3.46
C GLY A 112 -22.44 -7.13 -4.42
N ILE A 113 -21.19 -7.04 -3.97
CA ILE A 113 -20.04 -7.44 -4.77
C ILE A 113 -19.94 -8.97 -4.82
N VAL A 114 -20.04 -9.52 -6.03
CA VAL A 114 -19.70 -10.92 -6.30
C VAL A 114 -18.21 -11.00 -6.61
N TRP A 115 -17.40 -11.40 -5.62
CA TRP A 115 -15.94 -11.39 -5.73
C TRP A 115 -15.38 -12.25 -6.88
N GLN A 116 -16.08 -13.33 -7.26
CA GLN A 116 -15.72 -14.10 -8.45
C GLN A 116 -15.82 -13.26 -9.73
N HIS A 117 -16.81 -12.36 -9.84
CA HIS A 117 -16.93 -11.44 -10.97
C HIS A 117 -15.83 -10.37 -10.97
N VAL A 118 -15.30 -9.99 -9.80
CA VAL A 118 -14.13 -9.12 -9.70
C VAL A 118 -12.91 -9.84 -10.30
N TYR A 119 -12.66 -11.08 -9.85
CA TYR A 119 -11.54 -11.90 -10.34
C TYR A 119 -11.61 -12.13 -11.86
N GLU A 120 -12.81 -12.41 -12.38
CA GLU A 120 -13.06 -12.63 -13.81
C GLU A 120 -13.19 -11.35 -14.63
N LYS A 121 -12.99 -10.16 -14.01
CA LYS A 121 -13.09 -8.84 -14.66
C LYS A 121 -14.45 -8.60 -15.33
N LYS A 122 -15.53 -9.15 -14.78
CA LYS A 122 -16.91 -9.01 -15.29
C LYS A 122 -17.58 -7.70 -14.85
N LEU A 123 -17.07 -7.04 -13.82
CA LEU A 123 -17.57 -5.74 -13.38
C LEU A 123 -17.08 -4.65 -14.34
N SER A 124 -17.98 -3.78 -14.78
CA SER A 124 -17.61 -2.62 -15.60
C SER A 124 -16.92 -1.56 -14.74
N PRO A 125 -15.70 -1.12 -15.07
CA PRO A 125 -15.03 -0.03 -14.35
C PRO A 125 -15.84 1.27 -14.45
N PRO A 126 -15.96 2.04 -13.36
CA PRO A 126 -16.70 3.31 -13.37
C PRO A 126 -15.99 4.39 -14.20
N PHE A 127 -14.67 4.32 -14.28
CA PHE A 127 -13.85 5.17 -15.15
C PHE A 127 -13.23 4.32 -16.26
N LYS A 128 -13.43 4.74 -17.51
CA LYS A 128 -12.77 4.17 -18.69
C LYS A 128 -11.80 5.22 -19.24
N PRO A 129 -10.48 4.98 -19.14
CA PRO A 129 -9.48 5.87 -19.73
C PRO A 129 -9.77 6.08 -21.23
N GLN A 130 -9.75 7.32 -21.68
CA GLN A 130 -10.02 7.69 -23.06
C GLN A 130 -8.70 7.70 -23.84
N VAL A 131 -8.12 6.52 -24.08
CA VAL A 131 -6.90 6.39 -24.89
C VAL A 131 -7.24 6.26 -26.36
N THR A 132 -6.44 6.86 -27.24
CA THR A 132 -6.66 6.84 -28.71
C THR A 132 -5.77 5.84 -29.44
N SER A 133 -4.69 5.35 -28.82
CA SER A 133 -3.79 4.35 -29.39
C SER A 133 -3.08 3.57 -28.28
N GLU A 134 -2.39 2.49 -28.66
CA GLU A 134 -1.54 1.70 -27.76
C GLU A 134 -0.33 2.48 -27.21
N THR A 135 0.03 3.59 -27.87
CA THR A 135 1.17 4.46 -27.52
C THR A 135 0.74 5.76 -26.85
N ASP A 136 -0.53 5.90 -26.47
CA ASP A 136 -1.06 7.11 -25.87
C ASP A 136 -0.55 7.32 -24.45
N THR A 137 0.13 8.44 -24.21
CA THR A 137 0.72 8.78 -22.91
C THR A 137 -0.05 9.85 -22.14
N ARG A 138 -1.31 10.17 -22.49
CA ARG A 138 -2.06 11.30 -21.90
C ARG A 138 -2.31 11.26 -20.38
N TYR A 139 -2.17 10.10 -19.76
CA TYR A 139 -2.35 9.90 -18.32
C TYR A 139 -1.02 9.78 -17.56
N PHE A 140 0.10 10.10 -18.23
CA PHE A 140 1.43 10.24 -17.63
C PHE A 140 1.82 11.71 -17.54
N ASP A 141 2.67 12.06 -16.58
CA ASP A 141 3.14 13.44 -16.39
C ASP A 141 4.05 13.87 -17.56
N GLU A 142 3.82 15.08 -18.05
CA GLU A 142 4.60 15.69 -19.13
C GLU A 142 6.08 15.85 -18.75
N GLU A 143 6.38 16.02 -17.45
CA GLU A 143 7.75 16.06 -16.94
C GLU A 143 8.57 14.84 -17.39
N PHE A 144 7.94 13.67 -17.51
CA PHE A 144 8.60 12.45 -17.98
C PHE A 144 8.45 12.26 -19.49
N THR A 145 7.26 12.47 -20.06
CA THR A 145 7.03 12.17 -21.47
C THR A 145 7.73 13.15 -22.43
N ALA A 146 8.11 14.33 -21.95
CA ALA A 146 8.88 15.32 -22.72
C ALA A 146 10.39 15.02 -22.76
N GLN A 147 10.90 14.09 -21.94
CA GLN A 147 12.32 13.77 -21.90
C GLN A 147 12.73 12.93 -23.11
N MET A 148 13.92 13.21 -23.67
CA MET A 148 14.48 12.36 -24.71
C MET A 148 14.92 11.03 -24.13
N ILE A 149 14.41 9.93 -24.70
CA ILE A 149 14.77 8.58 -24.29
C ILE A 149 16.25 8.34 -24.60
N THR A 150 17.05 8.22 -23.55
CA THR A 150 18.46 7.81 -23.65
C THR A 150 18.68 6.66 -22.68
N ILE A 151 19.08 5.49 -23.18
CA ILE A 151 19.39 4.34 -22.33
C ILE A 151 20.76 4.59 -21.71
N THR A 152 20.81 4.79 -20.40
CA THR A 152 22.07 4.84 -19.66
C THR A 152 22.72 3.45 -19.69
N PRO A 153 23.93 3.28 -20.27
CA PRO A 153 24.63 2.00 -20.18
C PRO A 153 24.98 1.72 -18.71
N PRO A 154 24.98 0.45 -18.27
CA PRO A 154 25.39 0.11 -16.90
C PRO A 154 26.86 0.50 -16.69
N ASP A 155 27.20 0.95 -15.48
CA ASP A 155 28.58 1.25 -15.10
C ASP A 155 29.45 0.00 -15.29
N GLN A 156 30.33 0.03 -16.30
CA GLN A 156 31.47 -0.86 -16.33
C GLN A 156 32.46 -0.33 -15.29
N VAL A 157 32.46 -0.90 -14.07
CA VAL A 157 33.63 -1.23 -13.25
C VAL A 157 33.17 -1.49 -11.81
N LEU A 158 33.10 -2.77 -11.44
CA LEU A 158 33.59 -3.30 -10.16
C LEU A 158 33.70 -4.83 -10.28
N GLY A 159 34.88 -5.29 -10.70
CA GLY A 159 35.34 -6.67 -10.51
C GLY A 159 35.70 -7.44 -11.77
N ASP A 160 36.90 -7.19 -12.31
CA ASP A 160 37.74 -8.34 -12.65
C ASP A 160 37.82 -9.20 -11.38
N CYS A 161 37.23 -10.39 -11.41
CA CYS A 161 37.47 -11.39 -10.38
C CYS A 161 38.97 -11.74 -10.48
N PRO A 162 39.81 -11.50 -9.45
CA PRO A 162 41.12 -12.09 -9.47
C PRO A 162 40.89 -13.60 -9.40
N THR A 163 41.22 -14.31 -10.47
CA THR A 163 41.39 -15.76 -10.44
C THR A 163 42.50 -16.05 -9.44
N GLY A 164 42.11 -16.23 -8.18
CA GLY A 164 42.96 -16.75 -7.13
C GLY A 164 43.32 -18.19 -7.47
N SER A 165 44.39 -18.35 -8.24
CA SER A 165 45.15 -19.59 -8.30
C SER A 165 45.67 -19.87 -6.89
N LEU A 166 45.04 -20.82 -6.19
CA LEU A 166 45.66 -21.51 -5.05
C LEU A 166 46.81 -22.36 -5.62
N PRO A 167 48.07 -22.15 -5.21
CA PRO A 167 49.11 -23.13 -5.49
C PRO A 167 48.90 -24.33 -4.56
N LEU A 168 48.84 -25.52 -5.17
CA LEU A 168 49.01 -26.78 -4.47
C LEU A 168 50.38 -26.81 -3.79
N ARG A 169 50.40 -26.83 -2.46
CA ARG A 169 51.35 -27.64 -1.68
C ARG A 169 50.90 -27.86 -0.25
#